data_AF-A0A2D5HCE8-F1
#
_entry.id   AF-A0A2D5HCE8-F1
#
_cell.length_a   1.000
_cell.length_b   1.000
_cell.length_c   1.000
_cell.angle_alpha   90.00
_cell.angle_beta   90.00
_cell.angle_gamma   90.00
#
_symmetry.space_group_name_H-M   'P 1'
#
loop_
_entity.id
_entity.type
_entity.pdbx_description
1 polymer ?
#
loop_
_entity_poly.entity_id
_entity_poly.type
_entity_poly.pdbx_seq_one_letter_code
_entity_poly.pdbx_strand_id
1 'polypeptide(L)'
;MTGGDHDHAELSQAEREIGQMIWHRAAPRMTRLATIVIRLRVYRGWSPERICRRLHISRRRFRRHLLIAVREIARAAADIDR
;
A
#
# COMPACT_ATOMS: atom_id res chain seq x y z
N MET A 1 11.50 -27.82 -3.72
CA MET A 1 11.84 -26.77 -2.75
C MET A 1 12.43 -25.61 -3.53
N THR A 2 11.63 -24.57 -3.82
CA THR A 2 12.12 -23.35 -4.47
C THR A 2 11.76 -22.20 -3.54
N GLY A 3 12.64 -21.98 -2.56
CA GLY A 3 12.63 -20.76 -1.78
C GLY A 3 12.99 -19.63 -2.72
N GLY A 4 11.98 -18.85 -3.13
CA GLY A 4 12.22 -17.55 -3.73
C GLY A 4 12.68 -16.64 -2.60
N ASP A 5 14.00 -16.50 -2.48
CA ASP A 5 14.64 -15.46 -1.68
C ASP A 5 14.00 -14.13 -2.07
N HIS A 6 13.11 -13.66 -1.19
CA HIS A 6 12.68 -12.29 -1.23
C HIS A 6 13.87 -11.50 -0.71
N ASP A 7 14.70 -11.03 -1.64
CA ASP A 7 15.62 -9.92 -1.40
C ASP A 7 14.78 -8.77 -0.85
N HIS A 8 14.68 -8.71 0.47
CA HIS A 8 14.35 -7.48 1.17
C HIS A 8 15.59 -6.60 0.99
N ALA A 9 15.71 -5.94 -0.16
CA ALA A 9 16.67 -4.87 -0.35
C ALA A 9 16.53 -3.93 0.86
N GLU A 10 17.55 -3.88 1.70
CA GLU A 10 17.53 -3.05 2.89
C GLU A 10 17.41 -1.60 2.43
N LEU A 11 16.24 -1.02 2.62
CA LEU A 11 16.01 0.39 2.32
C LEU A 11 16.99 1.22 3.17
N SER A 12 17.68 2.14 2.52
CA SER A 12 18.46 3.15 3.20
C SER A 12 17.58 3.92 4.21
N GLN A 13 18.22 4.51 5.20
CA GLN A 13 17.51 5.34 6.18
C GLN A 13 16.74 6.47 5.49
N ALA A 14 17.33 7.10 4.46
CA ALA A 14 16.70 8.15 3.67
C ALA A 14 15.43 7.66 2.93
N GLU A 15 15.48 6.47 2.31
CA GLU A 15 14.29 5.90 1.65
C GLU A 15 13.17 5.58 2.63
N ARG A 16 13.51 5.12 3.84
CA ARG A 16 12.53 4.88 4.91
C ARG A 16 11.89 6.19 5.37
N GLU A 17 12.67 7.25 5.52
CA GLU A 17 12.17 8.57 5.91
C GLU A 17 11.24 9.16 4.84
N ILE A 18 11.64 9.11 3.57
CA ILE A 18 10.80 9.53 2.44
C ILE A 18 9.50 8.72 2.41
N GLY A 19 9.59 7.40 2.54
CA GLY A 19 8.42 6.52 2.59
C GLY A 19 7.48 6.86 3.75
N GLN A 20 8.01 7.18 4.93
CA GLN A 20 7.22 7.64 6.07
C GLN A 20 6.56 8.99 5.81
N MET A 21 7.26 9.94 5.21
CA MET A 21 6.70 11.25 4.84
C MET A 21 5.54 11.12 3.85
N ILE A 22 5.74 10.33 2.79
CA ILE A 22 4.68 10.01 1.81
C ILE A 22 3.47 9.42 2.53
N TRP A 23 3.70 8.43 3.40
CA TRP A 23 2.61 7.78 4.14
C TRP A 23 1.85 8.74 5.05
N HIS A 24 2.55 9.60 5.81
CA HIS A 24 1.92 10.57 6.70
C HIS A 24 1.07 11.59 5.94
N ARG A 25 1.48 11.96 4.72
CA ARG A 25 0.72 12.89 3.86
C ARG A 25 -0.46 12.21 3.15
N ALA A 26 -0.30 10.96 2.73
CA ALA A 26 -1.33 10.23 1.98
C ALA A 26 -2.42 9.63 2.88
N ALA A 27 -2.05 9.00 4.01
CA ALA A 27 -2.97 8.21 4.83
C ALA A 27 -4.21 8.96 5.33
N PRO A 28 -4.14 10.25 5.75
CA PRO A 28 -5.32 11.01 6.17
C PRO A 28 -6.35 11.25 5.06
N ARG A 29 -5.94 11.17 3.79
CA ARG A 29 -6.80 11.36 2.61
C ARG A 29 -7.44 10.06 2.12
N MET A 30 -7.02 8.93 2.67
CA MET A 30 -7.56 7.61 2.33
C MET A 30 -8.74 7.25 3.22
N THR A 31 -9.67 6.47 2.65
CA THR A 31 -10.67 5.78 3.48
C THR A 31 -10.00 4.71 4.34
N ARG A 32 -10.59 4.38 5.50
CA ARG A 32 -10.11 3.30 6.37
C ARG A 32 -9.91 1.98 5.61
N LEU A 33 -10.82 1.65 4.68
CA LEU A 33 -10.71 0.44 3.88
C LEU A 33 -9.56 0.51 2.88
N ALA A 34 -9.28 1.66 2.26
CA ALA A 34 -8.11 1.84 1.39
C ALA A 34 -6.79 1.64 2.16
N THR A 35 -6.70 2.20 3.38
CA THR A 35 -5.56 2.00 4.28
C THR A 35 -5.36 0.52 4.66
N ILE A 36 -6.45 -0.20 4.95
CA ILE A 36 -6.38 -1.64 5.25
C ILE A 36 -5.93 -2.43 4.02
N VAL A 37 -6.52 -2.15 2.84
CA VAL A 37 -6.20 -2.83 1.59
C VAL A 37 -4.73 -2.69 1.24
N ILE A 38 -4.16 -1.48 1.31
CA ILE A 38 -2.76 -1.27 0.94
C ILE A 38 -1.81 -1.94 1.95
N ARG A 39 -2.12 -1.89 3.26
CA ARG A 39 -1.34 -2.63 4.27
C ARG A 39 -1.35 -4.14 4.04
N LEU A 40 -2.51 -4.72 3.75
CA LEU A 40 -2.60 -6.16 3.48
C LEU A 40 -1.88 -6.53 2.17
N ARG A 41 -1.98 -5.69 1.14
CA ARG A 41 -1.41 -5.99 -0.18
C ARG A 41 0.10 -5.81 -0.23
N VAL A 42 0.62 -4.73 0.37
CA VAL A 42 2.02 -4.30 0.26
C VAL A 42 2.84 -4.81 1.45
N TYR A 43 2.39 -4.56 2.68
CA TYR A 43 3.15 -4.97 3.87
C TYR A 43 3.02 -6.46 4.18
N ARG A 44 1.85 -7.06 3.97
CA ARG A 44 1.63 -8.51 4.21
C ARG A 44 1.73 -9.37 2.95
N GLY A 45 1.85 -8.77 1.76
CA GLY A 45 1.96 -9.49 0.49
C GLY A 45 0.71 -10.32 0.11
N TRP A 46 -0.47 -10.05 0.68
CA TRP A 46 -1.64 -10.89 0.43
C TRP A 46 -2.20 -10.74 -0.98
N SER A 47 -2.68 -11.85 -1.56
CA SER A 47 -3.37 -11.82 -2.84
C SER A 47 -4.71 -11.08 -2.76
N PRO A 48 -5.17 -10.44 -3.86
CA PRO A 48 -6.49 -9.80 -3.93
C PRO A 48 -7.63 -10.73 -3.48
N GLU A 49 -7.58 -12.01 -3.85
CA GLU A 49 -8.58 -13.02 -3.53
C GLU A 49 -8.62 -13.30 -2.03
N ARG A 50 -7.44 -13.40 -1.38
CA ARG A 50 -7.35 -13.57 0.08
C ARG A 50 -7.91 -12.35 0.81
N ILE A 51 -7.59 -11.14 0.36
CA ILE A 51 -8.10 -9.89 0.95
C ILE A 51 -9.62 -9.79 0.80
N CYS A 52 -10.14 -10.04 -0.40
CA CYS A 52 -11.59 -9.99 -0.67
C CYS A 52 -12.35 -10.98 0.22
N ARG A 53 -11.86 -12.22 0.34
CA ARG A 53 -12.45 -13.23 1.24
C ARG A 53 -12.39 -12.81 2.71
N ARG A 54 -11.23 -12.35 3.20
CA ARG A 54 -11.03 -12.01 4.61
C ARG A 54 -11.83 -10.78 5.05
N LEU A 55 -12.03 -9.82 4.16
CA LEU A 55 -12.76 -8.58 4.43
C LEU A 55 -14.22 -8.62 3.99
N HIS A 56 -14.68 -9.74 3.41
CA HIS A 56 -16.02 -9.89 2.85
C HIS A 56 -16.40 -8.76 1.87
N ILE A 57 -15.48 -8.41 0.97
CA ILE A 57 -15.70 -7.37 -0.05
C ILE A 57 -15.60 -7.94 -1.46
N SER A 58 -16.34 -7.34 -2.40
CA SER A 58 -16.24 -7.70 -3.81
C SER A 58 -14.91 -7.24 -4.43
N ARG A 59 -14.48 -7.93 -5.50
CA ARG A 59 -13.29 -7.52 -6.29
C ARG A 59 -13.39 -6.08 -6.80
N ARG A 60 -14.59 -5.62 -7.16
CA ARG A 60 -14.84 -4.24 -7.59
C ARG A 60 -14.59 -3.25 -6.45
N ARG A 61 -15.09 -3.54 -5.24
CA ARG A 61 -14.86 -2.71 -4.05
C ARG A 61 -13.37 -2.69 -3.68
N PHE A 62 -12.70 -3.84 -3.70
CA PHE A 62 -11.25 -3.93 -3.53
C PHE A 62 -10.50 -3.03 -4.52
N ARG A 63 -10.76 -3.18 -5.83
CA ARG A 63 -10.09 -2.39 -6.87
C ARG A 63 -10.29 -0.89 -6.68
N ARG A 64 -11.51 -0.45 -6.37
CA ARG A 64 -11.80 0.97 -6.09
C ARG A 64 -10.93 1.51 -4.95
N HIS A 65 -10.84 0.77 -3.84
CA HIS A 65 -10.11 1.21 -2.66
C HIS A 65 -8.59 1.13 -2.84
N LEU A 66 -8.11 0.14 -3.60
CA LEU A 66 -6.71 0.09 -4.01
C LEU A 66 -6.35 1.30 -4.88
N LEU A 67 -7.19 1.67 -5.85
CA LEU A 67 -6.97 2.84 -6.70
C LEU A 67 -6.97 4.16 -5.91
N ILE A 68 -7.84 4.29 -4.90
CA ILE A 68 -7.81 5.44 -3.99
C ILE A 68 -6.46 5.51 -3.26
N ALA A 69 -6.02 4.41 -2.66
CA ALA A 69 -4.74 4.37 -1.95
C ALA A 69 -3.56 4.75 -2.87
N VAL A 70 -3.48 4.13 -4.06
CA VAL A 70 -2.41 4.41 -5.03
C VAL A 70 -2.41 5.87 -5.47
N ARG A 71 -3.59 6.47 -5.73
CA ARG A 71 -3.69 7.88 -6.12
C ARG A 71 -3.20 8.82 -5.03
N GLU A 72 -3.61 8.61 -3.79
CA GLU A 72 -3.18 9.47 -2.68
C GLU A 72 -1.69 9.31 -2.37
N ILE A 73 -1.12 8.11 -2.52
CA ILE A 73 0.33 7.87 -2.41
C ILE A 73 1.07 8.62 -3.53
N ALA A 74 0.62 8.47 -4.78
CA ALA A 74 1.25 9.13 -5.92
C ALA A 74 1.21 10.66 -5.81
N ARG A 75 0.08 11.22 -5.34
CA ARG A 75 -0.04 12.66 -5.05
C ARG A 75 0.92 13.11 -3.96
N ALA A 76 0.99 12.37 -2.85
CA ALA A 76 1.88 12.70 -1.75
C ALA A 76 3.36 12.61 -2.13
N ALA A 77 3.73 11.66 -2.99
CA ALA A 77 5.10 11.57 -3.53
C ALA A 77 5.44 12.76 -4.42
N ALA A 78 4.55 13.11 -5.36
CA ALA A 78 4.74 14.27 -6.24
C ALA A 78 4.80 15.61 -5.48
N ASP A 79 4.15 15.71 -4.32
CA ASP A 79 4.22 16.87 -3.44
C ASP A 79 5.55 16.99 -2.68
N ILE A 80 6.29 15.88 -2.50
CA ILE A 80 7.59 15.87 -1.81
C ILE A 80 8.73 16.18 -2.78
N ASP A 81 8.58 15.80 -4.05
CA ASP A 81 9.55 16.09 -5.11
C ASP A 81 9.56 17.57 -5.55
N ARG A 82 8.66 18.39 -5.00
CA ARG A 82 8.42 19.79 -5.40
C ARG A 82 8.96 20.78 -4.38
#